data_AF-A0A1F9Z8X5-F1
#
_entry.id   AF-A0A1F9Z8X5-F1
#
_cell.length_a   1.000
_cell.length_b   1.000
_cell.length_c   1.000
_cell.angle_alpha   90.00
_cell.angle_beta   90.00
_cell.angle_gamma   90.00
#
_symmetry.space_group_name_H-M   'P 1'
#
loop_
_entity.id
_entity.type
_entity.pdbx_description
1 polymer ?
#
loop_
_entity_poly.entity_id
_entity_poly.type
_entity_poly.pdbx_seq_one_letter_code
_entity_poly.pdbx_strand_id
1 'polypeptide(L)'
;MDNCGAPVFEYAPLPMSPMTVAELLLLAVVTLAAPVALPSEFWPLGGVCFLPLLAVAAWAVLQSPSRTRIRASGIEVSLPLWRRLLRQRAWFPWSDVRNVYPASYELAGSALSPFASSAGTLVHTGLGLEMADGGHLVVKFTPGSIRRFRAESPGYTYAMEAVRTVFRHLGRPLVTDARAYTDAEVLAMHEEARRPLIGMGTIVFAFFLPPTIVALGTLAAGALGLAADLTFLLAVVALAAIPPLASMQFTLGKSRRRNRILGELAKHEETMRTGGA
;
A
#
# COMPACT_ATOMS: atom_id res chain seq x y z
N MET A 1 -29.00 3.48 -14.70
CA MET A 1 -28.25 2.63 -15.65
C MET A 1 -27.19 3.52 -16.26
N ASP A 2 -25.94 3.29 -15.90
CA ASP A 2 -24.84 4.25 -16.11
C ASP A 2 -24.50 4.38 -17.60
N ASN A 3 -24.54 5.60 -18.13
CA ASN A 3 -24.24 5.99 -19.51
C ASN A 3 -22.75 5.76 -19.93
N CYS A 4 -22.02 4.88 -19.25
CA CYS A 4 -20.58 4.71 -19.39
C CYS A 4 -20.16 3.62 -20.39
N GLY A 5 -21.12 2.90 -21.01
CA GLY A 5 -20.85 1.83 -21.97
C GLY A 5 -20.29 0.54 -21.34
N ALA A 6 -20.12 -0.52 -22.14
CA ALA A 6 -19.57 -1.80 -21.65
C ALA A 6 -18.07 -1.67 -21.25
N PRO A 7 -17.58 -2.45 -20.27
CA PRO A 7 -16.16 -2.45 -19.92
C PRO A 7 -15.31 -3.03 -21.06
N VAL A 8 -14.26 -2.31 -21.44
CA VAL A 8 -13.20 -2.77 -22.35
C VAL A 8 -12.31 -3.77 -21.62
N PHE A 9 -12.11 -3.57 -20.31
CA PHE A 9 -11.34 -4.46 -19.46
C PHE A 9 -11.84 -4.40 -18.01
N GLU A 10 -11.80 -5.53 -17.31
CA GLU A 10 -12.15 -5.64 -15.89
C GLU A 10 -11.08 -6.44 -15.15
N TYR A 11 -10.64 -5.90 -14.02
CA TYR A 11 -9.69 -6.55 -13.12
C TYR A 11 -10.30 -6.66 -11.73
N ALA A 12 -10.30 -7.87 -11.18
CA ALA A 12 -10.66 -8.15 -9.81
C ALA A 12 -9.38 -8.30 -8.97
N PRO A 13 -9.03 -7.33 -8.10
CA PRO A 13 -7.88 -7.46 -7.23
C PRO A 13 -8.07 -8.60 -6.23
N LEU A 14 -6.96 -9.13 -5.72
CA LEU A 14 -7.01 -10.13 -4.66
C LEU A 14 -7.68 -9.54 -3.41
N PRO A 15 -8.62 -10.26 -2.76
CA PRO A 15 -9.40 -9.71 -1.66
C PRO A 15 -8.55 -9.43 -0.42
N MET A 16 -7.46 -10.19 -0.22
CA MET A 16 -6.52 -10.06 0.88
C MET A 16 -5.09 -10.28 0.39
N SER A 17 -4.13 -9.59 1.02
CA SER A 17 -2.72 -9.84 0.79
C SER A 17 -2.28 -11.15 1.48
N PRO A 18 -1.25 -11.86 0.96
CA PRO A 18 -0.69 -13.03 1.64
C PRO A 18 -0.26 -12.74 3.09
N MET A 19 0.21 -11.53 3.37
CA MET A 19 0.54 -11.10 4.73
C MET A 19 -0.68 -11.03 5.65
N THR A 20 -1.79 -10.46 5.17
CA THR A 20 -3.04 -10.38 5.96
C THR A 20 -3.54 -11.79 6.29
N VAL A 21 -3.45 -12.71 5.33
CA VAL A 21 -3.81 -14.12 5.54
C VAL A 21 -2.87 -14.78 6.56
N ALA A 22 -1.56 -14.57 6.45
CA ALA A 22 -0.59 -15.11 7.40
C ALA A 22 -0.80 -14.58 8.83
N GLU A 23 -1.11 -13.28 8.98
CA GLU A 23 -1.41 -12.66 10.26
C GLU A 23 -2.69 -13.22 10.88
N LEU A 24 -3.76 -13.36 10.09
CA LEU A 24 -5.00 -14.00 10.53
C LEU A 24 -4.77 -15.44 10.98
N LEU A 25 -3.98 -16.22 10.23
CA LEU A 25 -3.64 -17.59 10.60
C LEU A 25 -2.83 -17.65 11.90
N LEU A 26 -1.81 -16.79 12.04
CA LEU A 26 -0.98 -16.74 13.24
C LEU A 26 -1.82 -16.36 14.47
N LEU A 27 -2.62 -15.30 14.37
CA LEU A 27 -3.50 -14.87 15.46
C LEU A 27 -4.54 -15.95 15.78
N ALA A 28 -5.11 -16.63 14.78
CA ALA A 28 -6.03 -17.72 15.02
C ALA A 28 -5.35 -18.87 15.78
N VAL A 29 -4.16 -19.30 15.37
CA VAL A 29 -3.39 -20.35 16.06
C VAL A 29 -3.05 -19.93 17.49
N VAL A 30 -2.48 -18.73 17.68
CA VAL A 30 -2.09 -18.25 19.01
C VAL A 30 -3.32 -18.13 19.92
N THR A 31 -4.42 -17.57 19.43
CA THR A 31 -5.63 -17.36 20.23
C THR A 31 -6.33 -18.68 20.58
N LEU A 32 -6.36 -19.64 19.65
CA LEU A 32 -7.01 -20.95 19.86
C LEU A 32 -6.13 -21.94 20.64
N ALA A 33 -4.81 -21.84 20.55
CA ALA A 33 -3.87 -22.71 21.27
C ALA A 33 -3.50 -22.17 22.67
N ALA A 34 -3.59 -20.86 22.90
CA ALA A 34 -3.36 -20.24 24.20
C ALA A 34 -4.13 -20.89 25.38
N PRO A 35 -5.43 -21.27 25.27
CA PRO A 35 -6.13 -21.96 26.35
C PRO A 35 -5.51 -23.30 26.75
N VAL A 36 -4.81 -23.95 25.83
CA VAL A 36 -4.18 -25.27 26.05
C VAL A 36 -2.78 -25.10 26.66
N ALA A 37 -2.13 -23.96 26.44
CA ALA A 37 -0.75 -23.70 26.81
C ALA A 37 -0.57 -22.80 28.04
N LEU A 38 -1.60 -22.05 28.46
CA LEU A 38 -1.55 -21.11 29.57
C LEU A 38 -2.46 -21.54 30.73
N PRO A 39 -2.08 -21.25 32.00
CA PRO A 39 -2.95 -21.49 33.15
C PRO A 39 -4.34 -20.86 32.97
N SER A 40 -5.39 -21.52 33.46
CA SER A 40 -6.77 -21.03 33.37
C SER A 40 -6.99 -19.63 33.95
N GLU A 41 -6.08 -19.19 34.83
CA GLU A 41 -5.98 -17.85 35.44
C GLU A 41 -5.64 -16.75 34.42
N PHE A 42 -5.00 -17.08 33.29
CA PHE A 42 -4.77 -16.18 32.14
C PHE A 42 -5.94 -16.17 31.16
N TRP A 43 -6.97 -16.98 31.44
CA TRP A 43 -8.25 -16.98 30.74
C TRP A 43 -9.40 -16.21 31.44
N PRO A 44 -9.22 -15.03 32.10
CA PRO A 44 -10.27 -14.45 32.93
C PRO A 44 -11.05 -13.29 32.29
N LEU A 45 -10.89 -12.99 30.98
CA LEU A 45 -11.47 -11.77 30.40
C LEU A 45 -12.55 -12.03 29.34
N GLY A 46 -13.49 -12.96 29.55
CA GLY A 46 -14.75 -13.01 28.77
C GLY A 46 -14.65 -12.99 27.24
N GLY A 47 -13.55 -13.48 26.65
CA GLY A 47 -13.29 -13.45 25.21
C GLY A 47 -12.41 -12.29 24.70
N VAL A 48 -11.87 -11.44 25.57
CA VAL A 48 -10.95 -10.33 25.21
C VAL A 48 -9.71 -10.80 24.46
N CYS A 49 -9.24 -12.03 24.68
CA CYS A 49 -8.15 -12.64 23.92
C CYS A 49 -8.44 -12.77 22.42
N PHE A 50 -9.72 -12.78 22.00
CA PHE A 50 -10.11 -12.78 20.59
C PHE A 50 -10.15 -11.38 19.95
N LEU A 51 -10.05 -10.30 20.74
CA LEU A 51 -10.13 -8.94 20.19
C LEU A 51 -9.07 -8.66 19.11
N PRO A 52 -7.79 -9.05 19.24
CA PRO A 52 -6.81 -8.85 18.17
C PRO A 52 -7.21 -9.57 16.88
N LEU A 53 -7.69 -10.82 16.98
CA LEU A 53 -8.15 -11.60 15.83
C LEU A 53 -9.36 -10.95 15.16
N LEU A 54 -10.35 -10.52 15.95
CA LEU A 54 -11.54 -9.82 15.46
C LEU A 54 -11.20 -8.48 14.81
N ALA A 55 -10.27 -7.73 15.39
CA ALA A 55 -9.81 -6.46 14.85
C ALA A 55 -9.13 -6.64 13.48
N VAL A 56 -8.23 -7.63 13.34
CA VAL A 56 -7.58 -7.92 12.06
C VAL A 56 -8.58 -8.46 11.04
N ALA A 57 -9.53 -9.31 11.44
CA ALA A 57 -10.59 -9.80 10.54
C ALA A 57 -11.50 -8.67 10.04
N ALA A 58 -11.94 -7.79 10.93
CA ALA A 58 -12.73 -6.61 10.56
C ALA A 58 -11.94 -5.69 9.63
N TRP A 59 -10.67 -5.45 9.92
CA TRP A 59 -9.79 -4.66 9.06
C TRP A 59 -9.62 -5.29 7.67
N ALA A 60 -9.43 -6.61 7.59
CA ALA A 60 -9.32 -7.33 6.32
C ALA A 60 -10.59 -7.17 5.46
N VAL A 61 -11.78 -7.27 6.08
CA VAL A 61 -13.06 -7.05 5.39
C VAL A 61 -13.19 -5.60 4.92
N LEU A 62 -12.84 -4.63 5.76
CA LEU A 62 -12.87 -3.21 5.40
C LEU A 62 -11.92 -2.87 4.24
N GLN A 63 -10.81 -3.61 4.11
CA GLN A 63 -9.86 -3.45 3.02
C GLN A 63 -10.24 -4.21 1.74
N SER A 64 -11.35 -4.95 1.74
CA SER A 64 -11.80 -5.70 0.56
C SER A 64 -12.00 -4.77 -0.65
N PRO A 65 -11.27 -5.00 -1.76
CA PRO A 65 -11.29 -4.14 -2.92
C PRO A 65 -12.55 -4.33 -3.77
N SER A 66 -13.00 -3.25 -4.41
CA SER A 66 -13.88 -3.38 -5.59
C SER A 66 -13.09 -3.73 -6.84
N ARG A 67 -13.79 -3.98 -7.94
CA ARG A 67 -13.15 -4.24 -9.23
C ARG A 67 -12.68 -2.93 -9.87
N THR A 68 -11.59 -3.00 -10.62
CA THR A 68 -11.16 -1.95 -11.53
C THR A 68 -11.78 -2.22 -12.90
N ARG A 69 -12.41 -1.21 -13.52
CA ARG A 69 -13.02 -1.34 -14.85
C ARG A 69 -12.59 -0.21 -15.76
N ILE A 70 -12.04 -0.55 -16.91
CA ILE A 70 -11.70 0.39 -17.97
C ILE A 70 -12.86 0.38 -18.96
N ARG A 71 -13.38 1.56 -19.29
CA ARG A 71 -14.44 1.75 -20.29
C ARG A 71 -13.98 2.76 -21.33
N ALA A 72 -14.74 2.89 -22.42
CA ALA A 72 -14.43 3.84 -23.49
C ALA A 72 -14.43 5.30 -23.01
N SER A 73 -15.24 5.65 -22.00
CA SER A 73 -15.38 7.01 -21.49
C SER A 73 -14.59 7.31 -20.22
N GLY A 74 -14.04 6.31 -19.53
CA GLY A 74 -13.30 6.50 -18.30
C GLY A 74 -12.83 5.20 -17.63
N ILE A 75 -12.34 5.35 -16.40
CA ILE A 75 -11.92 4.25 -15.54
C ILE A 75 -12.63 4.31 -14.18
N GLU A 76 -13.14 3.15 -13.76
CA GLU A 76 -13.60 2.89 -12.41
C GLU A 76 -12.44 2.24 -11.64
N VAL A 77 -11.93 2.90 -10.60
CA VAL A 77 -10.79 2.41 -9.83
C VAL A 77 -11.24 1.56 -8.66
N SER A 78 -10.47 0.51 -8.37
CA SER A 78 -10.67 -0.32 -7.18
C SER A 78 -10.53 0.52 -5.90
N LEU A 79 -11.56 0.50 -5.06
CA LEU A 79 -11.55 1.09 -3.72
C LEU A 79 -11.81 0.02 -2.64
N PRO A 80 -11.11 0.07 -1.49
CA PRO A 80 -11.45 -0.74 -0.33
C PRO A 80 -12.86 -0.40 0.18
N LEU A 81 -13.51 -1.38 0.83
CA LEU A 81 -14.88 -1.24 1.35
C LEU A 81 -15.07 0.01 2.21
N TRP A 82 -14.14 0.33 3.12
CA TRP A 82 -14.27 1.51 3.97
C TRP A 82 -14.34 2.82 3.14
N ARG A 83 -13.59 2.96 2.05
CA ARG A 83 -13.65 4.13 1.16
C ARG A 83 -14.96 4.18 0.39
N ARG A 84 -15.50 3.02 0.02
CA ARG A 84 -16.81 2.90 -0.63
C ARG A 84 -17.94 3.31 0.32
N LEU A 85 -17.86 2.91 1.59
CA LEU A 85 -18.80 3.34 2.63
C LEU A 85 -18.76 4.87 2.82
N LEU A 86 -17.57 5.47 2.73
CA LEU A 86 -17.38 6.93 2.72
C LEU A 86 -17.73 7.61 1.38
N ARG A 87 -18.29 6.86 0.40
CA ARG A 87 -18.69 7.35 -0.93
C ARG A 87 -17.57 8.10 -1.67
N GLN A 88 -16.32 7.68 -1.50
CA GLN A 88 -15.22 8.28 -2.25
C GLN A 88 -15.39 8.03 -3.75
N ARG A 89 -14.97 9.00 -4.56
CA ARG A 89 -15.04 8.94 -6.03
C ARG A 89 -14.23 7.75 -6.56
N ALA A 90 -14.91 6.81 -7.21
CA ALA A 90 -14.28 5.68 -7.90
C ALA A 90 -14.17 5.89 -9.41
N TRP A 91 -15.03 6.73 -10.00
CA TRP A 91 -15.10 6.94 -11.44
C TRP A 91 -14.32 8.18 -11.90
N PHE A 92 -13.45 8.01 -12.88
CA PHE A 92 -12.65 9.06 -13.50
C PHE A 92 -12.85 9.02 -15.02
N PRO A 93 -13.60 9.98 -15.61
CA PRO A 93 -13.76 10.06 -17.04
C PRO A 93 -12.43 10.47 -17.70
N TRP A 94 -12.17 9.99 -18.91
CA TRP A 94 -10.92 10.32 -19.61
C TRP A 94 -10.77 11.81 -19.92
N SER A 95 -11.88 12.57 -19.94
CA SER A 95 -11.87 14.04 -20.04
C SER A 95 -11.13 14.71 -18.88
N ASP A 96 -11.23 14.13 -17.69
CA ASP A 96 -10.64 14.68 -16.46
C ASP A 96 -9.20 14.20 -16.27
N VAL A 97 -8.79 13.17 -17.02
CA VAL A 97 -7.45 12.60 -16.96
C VAL A 97 -6.57 13.26 -18.01
N ARG A 98 -5.51 13.92 -17.54
CA ARG A 98 -4.50 14.59 -18.35
C ARG A 98 -3.46 13.61 -18.87
N ASN A 99 -2.81 12.86 -17.96
CA ASN A 99 -1.79 11.87 -18.32
C ASN A 99 -2.13 10.49 -17.76
N VAL A 100 -1.82 9.46 -18.54
CA VAL A 100 -1.80 8.06 -18.10
C VAL A 100 -0.43 7.47 -18.42
N TYR A 101 0.22 6.86 -17.43
CA TYR A 101 1.58 6.34 -17.59
C TYR A 101 1.81 5.09 -16.73
N PRO A 102 2.80 4.23 -17.07
CA PRO A 102 3.27 3.19 -16.16
C PRO A 102 3.69 3.80 -14.83
N ALA A 103 3.01 3.46 -13.74
CA ALA A 103 3.40 3.91 -12.41
C ALA A 103 4.05 2.76 -11.65
N SER A 104 5.26 2.99 -11.18
CA SER A 104 5.84 2.15 -10.13
C SER A 104 5.19 2.51 -8.80
N TYR A 105 4.75 1.50 -8.07
CA TYR A 105 4.30 1.65 -6.70
C TYR A 105 4.83 0.52 -5.83
N GLU A 106 4.94 0.81 -4.55
CA GLU A 106 5.26 -0.20 -3.57
C GLU A 106 3.96 -0.65 -2.92
N LEU A 107 3.72 -1.96 -2.91
CA LEU A 107 2.90 -2.54 -1.84
C LEU A 107 3.79 -2.49 -0.61
N ALA A 108 3.78 -1.32 0.02
CA ALA A 108 4.58 -1.13 1.20
C ALA A 108 4.09 -2.15 2.23
N GLY A 109 4.88 -3.21 2.43
CA GLY A 109 4.77 -4.10 3.58
C GLY A 109 4.69 -3.29 4.88
N SER A 110 5.20 -2.05 4.87
CA SER A 110 5.04 -1.02 5.92
C SER A 110 3.60 -0.72 6.35
N ALA A 111 2.58 -1.05 5.56
CA ALA A 111 1.18 -0.89 5.97
C ALA A 111 0.73 -1.95 7.01
N LEU A 112 1.42 -3.10 7.06
CA LEU A 112 1.16 -4.20 8.00
C LEU A 112 2.34 -4.44 8.95
N SER A 113 3.56 -4.15 8.50
CA SER A 113 4.78 -4.18 9.29
C SER A 113 5.78 -3.20 8.70
N PRO A 114 6.31 -2.22 9.48
CA PRO A 114 7.34 -1.28 9.00
C PRO A 114 8.55 -1.96 8.32
N PHE A 115 8.70 -3.26 8.53
CA PHE A 115 9.86 -4.07 8.20
C PHE A 115 9.66 -5.00 7.00
N ALA A 116 8.41 -5.30 6.61
CA ALA A 116 8.14 -6.21 5.50
C ALA A 116 8.46 -5.62 4.11
N SER A 117 8.82 -4.33 4.03
CA SER A 117 9.22 -3.64 2.79
C SER A 117 10.27 -2.55 3.05
N SER A 118 11.14 -2.73 4.03
CA SER A 118 12.20 -1.77 4.36
C SER A 118 13.32 -1.73 3.31
N ALA A 119 13.56 -2.85 2.62
CA ALA A 119 14.53 -2.96 1.53
C ALA A 119 14.05 -2.33 0.20
N GLY A 120 12.76 -1.98 0.08
CA GLY A 120 12.21 -1.41 -1.16
C GLY A 120 12.32 -2.33 -2.38
N THR A 121 12.44 -3.64 -2.17
CA THR A 121 12.72 -4.65 -3.20
C THR A 121 11.50 -5.07 -4.01
N LEU A 122 10.28 -4.75 -3.56
CA LEU A 122 9.03 -5.09 -4.25
C LEU A 122 8.43 -3.84 -4.88
N VAL A 123 8.93 -3.51 -6.07
CA VAL A 123 8.31 -2.52 -6.95
C VAL A 123 7.31 -3.24 -7.85
N HIS A 124 6.05 -2.82 -7.78
CA HIS A 124 5.00 -3.29 -8.66
C HIS A 124 4.64 -2.21 -9.67
N THR A 125 4.26 -2.64 -10.87
CA THR A 125 3.75 -1.71 -11.88
C THR A 125 2.23 -1.62 -11.79
N GLY A 126 1.74 -0.38 -11.89
CA GLY A 126 0.34 -0.04 -12.00
C GLY A 126 0.13 1.11 -12.98
N LEU A 127 -1.07 1.69 -12.97
CA LEU A 127 -1.41 2.82 -13.85
C LEU A 127 -1.39 4.11 -13.04
N GLY A 128 -0.51 5.03 -13.41
CA GLY A 128 -0.52 6.41 -12.92
C GLY A 128 -1.55 7.20 -13.70
N LEU A 129 -2.46 7.87 -12.99
CA LEU A 129 -3.41 8.81 -13.55
C LEU A 129 -3.08 10.19 -12.96
N GLU A 130 -2.82 11.14 -13.84
CA GLU A 130 -2.68 12.55 -13.52
C GLU A 130 -3.93 13.27 -14.02
N MET A 131 -4.67 13.87 -13.10
CA MET A 131 -5.91 14.58 -13.36
C MET A 131 -5.62 16.01 -13.81
N ALA A 132 -6.56 16.62 -14.54
CA ALA A 132 -6.44 17.99 -15.02
C ALA A 132 -6.34 19.03 -13.87
N ASP A 133 -6.87 18.71 -12.69
CA ASP A 133 -6.79 19.53 -11.47
C ASP A 133 -5.45 19.37 -10.70
N GLY A 134 -4.50 18.58 -11.22
CA GLY A 134 -3.23 18.27 -10.57
C GLY A 134 -3.32 17.11 -9.57
N GLY A 135 -4.47 16.45 -9.44
CA GLY A 135 -4.61 15.23 -8.65
C GLY A 135 -3.80 14.07 -9.24
N HIS A 136 -3.17 13.27 -8.38
CA HIS A 136 -2.46 12.06 -8.81
C HIS A 136 -3.05 10.82 -8.14
N LEU A 137 -3.28 9.78 -8.93
CA LEU A 137 -3.76 8.49 -8.46
C LEU A 137 -2.92 7.37 -9.07
N VAL A 138 -2.64 6.32 -8.28
CA VAL A 138 -2.04 5.09 -8.81
C VAL A 138 -3.02 3.94 -8.64
N VAL A 139 -3.44 3.37 -9.76
CA VAL A 139 -4.25 2.15 -9.81
C VAL A 139 -3.32 0.95 -9.66
N LYS A 140 -3.53 0.20 -8.59
CA LYS A 140 -2.65 -0.91 -8.18
C LYS A 140 -3.11 -2.23 -8.79
N PHE A 141 -2.15 -3.03 -9.25
CA PHE A 141 -2.38 -4.38 -9.77
C PHE A 141 -1.50 -5.38 -9.02
N THR A 142 -2.13 -6.27 -8.27
CA THR A 142 -1.43 -7.26 -7.44
C THR A 142 -0.95 -8.43 -8.31
N PRO A 143 0.33 -8.82 -8.24
CA PRO A 143 0.82 -10.00 -8.95
C PRO A 143 0.19 -11.27 -8.37
N GLY A 144 -0.33 -12.15 -9.23
CA GLY A 144 -1.06 -13.36 -8.83
C GLY A 144 -0.19 -14.54 -8.38
N SER A 145 1.15 -14.47 -8.44
CA SER A 145 2.02 -15.57 -7.99
C SER A 145 3.43 -15.09 -7.63
N ILE A 146 4.04 -15.74 -6.61
CA ILE A 146 5.43 -15.50 -6.17
C ILE A 146 6.44 -15.73 -7.31
N ARG A 147 6.19 -16.71 -8.20
CA ARG A 147 7.05 -16.96 -9.38
C ARG A 147 6.97 -15.88 -10.47
N ARG A 148 5.97 -14.99 -10.41
CA ARG A 148 5.76 -13.86 -11.33
C ARG A 148 5.80 -12.52 -10.59
N PHE A 149 6.68 -12.35 -9.60
CA PHE A 149 7.15 -11.03 -9.19
C PHE A 149 7.99 -10.38 -10.32
N ARG A 150 7.45 -10.33 -11.53
CA ARG A 150 7.87 -9.41 -12.57
C ARG A 150 7.24 -8.06 -12.22
N ALA A 151 7.92 -6.97 -12.58
CA ALA A 151 7.38 -5.62 -12.42
C ALA A 151 5.94 -5.54 -12.98
N GLU A 152 5.70 -6.21 -14.11
CA GLU A 152 4.41 -6.23 -14.81
C GLU A 152 3.58 -7.48 -14.50
N SER A 153 2.45 -7.29 -13.82
CA SER A 153 1.44 -8.34 -13.64
C SER A 153 0.55 -8.45 -14.89
N PRO A 154 -0.04 -9.63 -15.21
CA PRO A 154 -0.97 -9.75 -16.33
C PRO A 154 -2.14 -8.76 -16.23
N GLY A 155 -2.65 -8.53 -15.01
CA GLY A 155 -3.70 -7.53 -14.77
C GLY A 155 -3.28 -6.13 -15.20
N TYR A 156 -2.04 -5.73 -14.92
CA TYR A 156 -1.48 -4.47 -15.38
C TYR A 156 -1.29 -4.44 -16.90
N THR A 157 -0.66 -5.47 -17.49
CA THR A 157 -0.34 -5.50 -18.92
C THR A 157 -1.61 -5.36 -19.78
N TYR A 158 -2.65 -6.13 -19.46
CA TYR A 158 -3.93 -6.05 -20.17
C TYR A 158 -4.67 -4.74 -19.90
N ALA A 159 -4.59 -4.20 -18.68
CA ALA A 159 -5.16 -2.90 -18.38
C ALA A 159 -4.49 -1.79 -19.21
N MET A 160 -3.16 -1.77 -19.27
CA MET A 160 -2.41 -0.77 -20.03
C MET A 160 -2.68 -0.86 -21.53
N GLU A 161 -2.80 -2.08 -22.07
CA GLU A 161 -3.20 -2.31 -23.46
C GLU A 161 -4.62 -1.80 -23.74
N ALA A 162 -5.57 -2.05 -22.83
CA ALA A 162 -6.92 -1.52 -22.93
C ALA A 162 -6.94 0.02 -22.90
N VAL A 163 -6.17 0.66 -22.00
CA VAL A 163 -6.02 2.12 -21.99
C VAL A 163 -5.44 2.63 -23.30
N ARG A 164 -4.33 2.05 -23.78
CA ARG A 164 -3.70 2.41 -25.06
C ARG A 164 -4.69 2.32 -26.22
N THR A 165 -5.51 1.27 -26.23
CA THR A 165 -6.55 1.07 -27.23
C THR A 165 -7.59 2.18 -27.16
N VAL A 166 -8.11 2.49 -25.97
CA VAL A 166 -9.09 3.58 -25.78
C VAL A 166 -8.51 4.93 -26.21
N PHE A 167 -7.29 5.27 -25.77
CA PHE A 167 -6.65 6.55 -26.11
C PHE A 167 -6.36 6.69 -27.61
N ARG A 168 -6.00 5.59 -28.29
CA ARG A 168 -5.88 5.57 -29.75
C ARG A 168 -7.20 5.88 -30.45
N HIS A 169 -8.32 5.30 -29.98
CA HIS A 169 -9.65 5.61 -30.51
C HIS A 169 -10.09 7.05 -30.22
N LEU A 170 -9.66 7.61 -29.09
CA LEU A 170 -9.89 9.02 -28.75
C LEU A 170 -8.98 9.98 -29.52
N GLY A 171 -7.99 9.50 -30.28
CA GLY A 171 -7.00 10.34 -30.96
C GLY A 171 -6.13 11.16 -30.00
N ARG A 172 -5.94 10.68 -28.76
CA ARG A 172 -5.18 11.39 -27.71
C ARG A 172 -3.93 10.61 -27.33
N PRO A 173 -2.77 11.27 -27.12
CA PRO A 173 -1.61 10.61 -26.54
C PRO A 173 -1.87 10.25 -25.08
N LEU A 174 -1.18 9.22 -24.58
CA LEU A 174 -1.25 8.83 -23.17
C LEU A 174 -0.67 9.90 -22.25
N VAL A 175 0.41 10.56 -22.68
CA VAL A 175 1.07 11.64 -21.95
C VAL A 175 1.06 12.88 -22.85
N THR A 176 0.39 13.94 -22.38
CA THR A 176 0.30 15.21 -23.09
C THR A 176 1.43 16.17 -22.75
N ASP A 177 1.98 16.04 -21.54
CA ASP A 177 3.06 16.89 -21.03
C ASP A 177 4.03 16.06 -20.20
N ALA A 178 5.21 15.83 -20.77
CA ALA A 178 6.35 15.33 -20.02
C ALA A 178 7.43 16.40 -20.01
N ARG A 179 8.09 16.55 -18.86
CA ARG A 179 9.32 17.33 -18.81
C ARG A 179 10.39 16.59 -19.60
N ALA A 180 11.09 17.32 -20.48
CA ALA A 180 12.30 16.81 -21.10
C ALA A 180 13.40 16.76 -20.03
N TYR A 181 14.02 15.60 -19.88
CA TYR A 181 15.16 15.37 -19.01
C TYR A 181 16.39 15.08 -19.85
N THR A 182 17.54 15.55 -19.40
CA THR A 182 18.84 15.16 -19.95
C THR A 182 19.24 13.77 -19.43
N ASP A 183 20.12 13.07 -20.14
CA ASP A 183 20.62 11.76 -19.72
C ASP A 183 21.24 11.79 -18.30
N ALA A 184 21.92 12.89 -17.97
CA ALA A 184 22.49 13.10 -16.64
C ALA A 184 21.40 13.24 -15.55
N GLU A 185 20.30 13.95 -15.84
CA GLU A 185 19.15 14.05 -14.94
C GLU A 185 18.45 12.69 -14.78
N VAL A 186 18.26 11.94 -15.87
CA VAL A 186 17.67 10.60 -15.85
C VAL A 186 18.49 9.66 -14.97
N LEU A 187 19.82 9.66 -15.13
CA LEU A 187 20.73 8.85 -14.32
C LEU A 187 20.65 9.22 -12.84
N ALA A 188 20.66 10.51 -12.51
CA ALA A 188 20.54 10.99 -11.12
C ALA A 188 19.19 10.63 -10.49
N MET A 189 18.11 10.69 -11.27
CA MET A 189 16.77 10.28 -10.82
C MET A 189 16.71 8.77 -10.55
N HIS A 190 17.33 7.94 -11.40
CA HIS A 190 17.44 6.49 -11.14
C HIS A 190 18.26 6.18 -9.90
N GLU A 191 19.39 6.88 -9.69
CA GLU A 191 20.22 6.72 -8.50
C GLU A 191 19.43 7.05 -7.23
N GLU A 192 18.73 8.18 -7.22
CA GLU A 192 17.87 8.59 -6.09
C GLU A 192 16.74 7.57 -5.84
N ALA A 193 16.10 7.05 -6.89
CA ALA A 193 15.05 6.04 -6.76
C ALA A 193 15.56 4.70 -6.21
N ARG A 194 16.83 4.36 -6.45
CA ARG A 194 17.46 3.13 -5.92
C ARG A 194 17.86 3.22 -4.45
N ARG A 195 17.84 4.41 -3.84
CA ARG A 195 18.22 4.57 -2.42
C ARG A 195 17.26 3.77 -1.51
N PRO A 196 17.80 3.05 -0.51
CA PRO A 196 16.97 2.30 0.44
C PRO A 196 16.06 3.26 1.21
N LEU A 197 14.84 2.81 1.55
CA LEU A 197 13.89 3.66 2.27
C LEU A 197 14.38 3.98 3.67
N ILE A 198 14.88 2.98 4.39
CA ILE A 198 15.45 3.12 5.73
C ILE A 198 16.74 2.31 5.82
N GLY A 199 17.70 2.79 6.62
CA GLY A 199 18.93 2.07 6.88
C GLY A 199 18.71 0.88 7.82
N MET A 200 19.59 -0.12 7.77
CA MET A 200 19.52 -1.31 8.63
C MET A 200 19.51 -0.94 10.12
N GLY A 201 20.32 0.04 10.54
CA GLY A 201 20.33 0.51 11.93
C GLY A 201 18.96 1.01 12.39
N THR A 202 18.26 1.79 11.55
CA THR A 202 16.90 2.29 11.86
C THR A 202 15.89 1.16 12.01
N ILE A 203 16.02 0.10 11.20
CA ILE A 203 15.18 -1.11 11.30
C ILE A 203 15.37 -1.77 12.67
N VAL A 204 16.62 -1.99 13.07
CA VAL A 204 16.98 -2.63 14.35
C VAL A 204 16.43 -1.81 15.52
N PHE A 205 16.66 -0.50 15.53
CA PHE A 205 16.13 0.37 16.60
C PHE A 205 14.60 0.33 16.66
N ALA A 206 13.90 0.42 15.53
CA ALA A 206 12.44 0.38 15.52
C ALA A 206 11.87 -0.98 15.96
N PHE A 207 12.63 -2.07 15.85
CA PHE A 207 12.24 -3.41 16.33
C PHE A 207 12.37 -3.56 17.84
N PHE A 208 13.51 -3.14 18.41
CA PHE A 208 13.79 -3.34 19.82
C PHE A 208 13.22 -2.25 20.73
N LEU A 209 12.95 -1.06 20.19
CA LEU A 209 12.50 0.07 21.01
C LEU A 209 11.13 -0.16 21.66
N PRO A 210 10.08 -0.68 20.98
CA PRO A 210 8.80 -0.97 21.63
C PRO A 210 8.88 -1.94 22.82
N PRO A 211 9.47 -3.16 22.70
CA PRO A 211 9.61 -4.04 23.86
C PRO A 211 10.52 -3.46 24.93
N THR A 212 11.53 -2.65 24.57
CA THR A 212 12.38 -1.96 25.55
C THR A 212 11.59 -0.91 26.34
N ILE A 213 10.73 -0.12 25.68
CA ILE A 213 9.84 0.84 26.35
C ILE A 213 8.91 0.11 27.31
N VAL A 214 8.31 -1.00 26.89
CA VAL A 214 7.43 -1.81 27.74
C VAL A 214 8.20 -2.35 28.95
N ALA A 215 9.37 -2.95 28.74
CA ALA A 215 10.21 -3.49 29.80
C ALA A 215 10.63 -2.41 30.81
N LEU A 216 11.17 -1.28 30.34
CA LEU A 216 11.57 -0.17 31.20
C LEU A 216 10.38 0.45 31.95
N GLY A 217 9.22 0.59 31.30
CA GLY A 217 7.99 1.05 31.94
C GLY A 217 7.59 0.13 33.09
N THR A 218 7.55 -1.18 32.85
CA THR A 218 7.21 -2.16 33.90
C THR A 218 8.22 -2.19 35.05
N LEU A 219 9.52 -2.08 34.76
CA LEU A 219 10.57 -2.02 35.79
C LEU A 219 10.48 -0.75 36.62
N ALA A 220 10.22 0.40 35.99
CA ALA A 220 10.05 1.68 36.68
C ALA A 220 8.81 1.67 37.60
N ALA A 221 7.69 1.10 37.13
CA ALA A 221 6.50 0.94 37.98
C ALA A 221 6.78 0.09 39.21
N GLY A 222 7.50 -1.03 39.05
CA GLY A 222 7.93 -1.87 40.15
C GLY A 222 8.86 -1.15 41.14
N ALA A 223 9.83 -0.38 40.63
CA ALA A 223 10.77 0.38 41.46
C ALA A 223 10.10 1.53 42.24
N LEU A 224 9.06 2.14 41.67
CA LEU A 224 8.34 3.27 42.27
C LEU A 224 7.12 2.84 43.10
N GLY A 225 6.85 1.53 43.21
CA GLY A 225 5.68 1.01 43.93
C GLY A 225 4.34 1.41 43.29
N LEU A 226 4.33 1.74 42.00
CA LEU A 226 3.12 2.09 41.27
C LEU A 226 2.34 0.82 40.92
N ALA A 227 1.02 0.85 41.14
CA ALA A 227 0.15 -0.21 40.62
C ALA A 227 0.18 -0.17 39.09
N ALA A 228 0.47 -1.31 38.45
CA ALA A 228 0.34 -1.49 37.01
C ALA A 228 -1.15 -1.63 36.63
N ASP A 229 -1.91 -0.58 36.90
CA ASP A 229 -3.32 -0.51 36.55
C ASP A 229 -3.51 -0.42 35.03
N LEU A 230 -4.77 -0.57 34.59
CA LEU A 230 -5.09 -0.54 33.17
C LEU A 230 -4.64 0.77 32.50
N THR A 231 -4.76 1.89 33.21
CA THR A 231 -4.37 3.22 32.71
C THR A 231 -2.88 3.30 32.43
N PHE A 232 -2.05 2.81 33.37
CA PHE A 232 -0.61 2.74 33.20
C PHE A 232 -0.22 1.85 32.03
N LEU A 233 -0.81 0.65 31.93
CA LEU A 233 -0.54 -0.28 30.83
C LEU A 233 -0.90 0.31 29.47
N LEU A 234 -2.06 0.99 29.37
CA LEU A 234 -2.45 1.70 28.15
C LEU A 234 -1.48 2.82 27.79
N ALA A 235 -0.99 3.59 28.77
CA ALA A 235 -0.01 4.64 28.53
C ALA A 235 1.33 4.09 28.02
N VAL A 236 1.81 2.99 28.62
CA VAL A 236 3.05 2.31 28.19
C VAL A 236 2.90 1.74 26.77
N VAL A 237 1.76 1.10 26.46
CA VAL A 237 1.47 0.60 25.11
C VAL A 237 1.38 1.75 24.10
N ALA A 238 0.71 2.85 24.45
CA ALA A 238 0.63 4.02 23.59
C ALA A 238 2.01 4.61 23.30
N LEU A 239 2.87 4.72 24.32
CA LEU A 239 4.25 5.17 24.17
C LEU A 239 5.09 4.21 23.30
N ALA A 240 4.95 2.90 23.51
CA ALA A 240 5.62 1.87 22.73
C ALA A 240 5.16 1.83 21.25
N ALA A 241 3.95 2.31 20.95
CA ALA A 241 3.42 2.42 19.60
C ALA A 241 3.95 3.64 18.82
N ILE A 242 4.51 4.66 19.49
CA ILE A 242 5.01 5.87 18.82
C ILE A 242 6.14 5.55 17.81
N PRO A 243 7.22 4.82 18.19
CA PRO A 243 8.30 4.52 17.25
C PRO A 243 7.87 3.81 15.96
N PRO A 244 7.07 2.72 15.98
CA PRO A 244 6.64 2.07 14.74
C PRO A 244 5.75 2.98 13.90
N LEU A 245 4.85 3.78 14.49
CA LEU A 245 4.01 4.73 13.76
C LEU A 245 4.84 5.82 13.08
N ALA A 246 5.82 6.40 13.78
CA ALA A 246 6.72 7.40 13.23
C ALA A 246 7.56 6.83 12.06
N SER A 247 8.07 5.61 12.23
CA SER A 247 8.81 4.88 11.18
C SER A 247 7.95 4.61 9.95
N MET A 248 6.69 4.21 10.13
CA MET A 248 5.74 4.03 9.04
C MET A 248 5.49 5.33 8.28
N GLN A 249 5.22 6.44 9.00
CA GLN A 249 4.98 7.74 8.37
C GLN A 249 6.18 8.22 7.55
N PHE A 250 7.38 8.11 8.11
CA PHE A 250 8.63 8.45 7.42
C PHE A 250 8.82 7.63 6.14
N THR A 251 8.66 6.30 6.26
CA THR A 251 8.79 5.37 5.14
C THR A 251 7.76 5.64 4.04
N LEU A 252 6.52 5.96 4.41
CA LEU A 252 5.46 6.34 3.47
C LEU A 252 5.78 7.64 2.73
N GLY A 253 6.32 8.64 3.44
CA GLY A 253 6.76 9.91 2.82
C GLY A 253 7.85 9.68 1.77
N LYS A 254 8.85 8.87 2.10
CA LYS A 254 9.95 8.56 1.18
C LYS A 254 9.50 7.71 -0.01
N SER A 255 8.63 6.73 0.22
CA SER A 255 7.99 5.92 -0.83
C SER A 255 7.19 6.80 -1.81
N ARG A 256 6.41 7.77 -1.30
CA ARG A 256 5.69 8.74 -2.15
C ARG A 256 6.65 9.57 -3.00
N ARG A 257 7.75 10.05 -2.43
CA ARG A 257 8.77 10.83 -3.17
C ARG A 257 9.41 9.99 -4.26
N ARG A 258 9.78 8.74 -3.97
CA ARG A 258 10.32 7.80 -4.95
C ARG A 258 9.34 7.52 -6.08
N ASN A 259 8.07 7.23 -5.77
CA ASN A 259 7.04 6.97 -6.79
C ASN A 259 6.82 8.19 -7.69
N ARG A 260 6.97 9.41 -7.18
CA ARG A 260 6.92 10.63 -8.00
C ARG A 260 8.08 10.69 -9.00
N ILE A 261 9.31 10.42 -8.56
CA ILE A 261 10.49 10.37 -9.43
C ILE A 261 10.31 9.31 -10.52
N LEU A 262 9.90 8.09 -10.13
CA LEU A 262 9.64 7.00 -11.07
C LEU A 262 8.50 7.32 -12.05
N GLY A 263 7.48 8.06 -11.60
CA GLY A 263 6.39 8.52 -12.46
C GLY A 263 6.84 9.52 -13.52
N GLU A 264 7.70 10.47 -13.15
CA GLU A 264 8.29 11.42 -14.11
C GLU A 264 9.18 10.71 -15.15
N LEU A 265 9.99 9.74 -14.69
CA LEU A 265 10.79 8.90 -15.61
C LEU A 265 9.89 8.11 -16.57
N ALA A 266 8.82 7.50 -16.07
CA ALA A 266 7.89 6.75 -16.91
C ALA A 266 7.13 7.64 -17.91
N LYS A 267 6.78 8.88 -17.53
CA LYS A 267 6.21 9.86 -18.47
C LYS A 267 7.21 10.19 -19.58
N HIS A 268 8.47 10.45 -19.23
CA HIS A 268 9.54 10.72 -20.19
C HIS A 268 9.74 9.55 -21.16
N GLU A 269 9.85 8.32 -20.66
CA GLU A 269 9.96 7.11 -21.49
C GLU A 269 8.76 6.90 -22.43
N GLU A 270 7.52 7.12 -21.94
CA GLU A 270 6.33 6.95 -22.77
C GLU A 270 6.26 8.00 -23.89
N THR A 271 6.69 9.24 -23.62
CA THR A 271 6.79 10.27 -24.68
C THR A 271 7.83 9.93 -25.74
N MET A 272 8.98 9.35 -25.36
CA MET A 272 10.00 8.88 -26.29
C MET A 272 9.49 7.72 -27.16
N ARG A 273 8.69 6.81 -26.58
CA ARG A 273 8.06 5.72 -27.32
C ARG A 273 7.07 6.21 -28.37
N THR A 274 6.33 7.28 -28.09
CA THR A 274 5.37 7.87 -29.05
C THR A 274 6.01 8.83 -30.06
N GLY A 275 7.12 9.48 -29.73
CA GLY A 275 7.82 10.42 -30.62
C GLY A 275 8.83 9.75 -31.58
N GLY A 276 9.19 8.49 -31.33
CA GLY A 276 10.05 7.68 -32.21
C GLY A 276 9.29 6.82 -33.24
N ALA A 277 7.98 7.01 -33.39
CA ALA A 277 7.12 6.34 -34.38
C ALA A 277 6.60 7.36 -35.40
#